data_AF-A0A7J9JY48-F1
#
_entry.id   AF-A0A7J9JY48-F1
#
_cell.length_a   1.000
_cell.length_b   1.000
_cell.length_c   1.000
_cell.angle_alpha   90.00
_cell.angle_beta   90.00
_cell.angle_gamma   90.00
#
_symmetry.space_group_name_H-M   'P 1'
#
loop_
_entity.id
_entity.type
_entity.pdbx_description
1 polymer ?
#
loop_
_entity_poly.entity_id
_entity_poly.type
_entity_poly.pdbx_seq_one_letter_code
_entity_poly.pdbx_strand_id
1 'polypeptide(L)'
;MTNIISSSSISPLICFFVFFFWLGHGGAQGIQHSAAAINGADKIRSQFLHLLRTRRSPQVPLTVEPSKPVRHPLFQQVPTPTFSDAMESCPKADIKNLKERLKEENFYLHTEAGEQGRLPVLILSLKDSKQKRRPAVVFLHSTNKNKEWVRPLLEAYASREYIAIAIDSRYHGERAHNLTTYRDALVSSWIKGDTMPFLFDTVWDLIKLADYLTQRKDIDPKRIGITGESLGG
;
A
#
# COMPACT_ATOMS: atom_id res chain seq x y z
N MET A 1 34.31 13.20 -48.85
CA MET A 1 33.86 11.92 -48.23
C MET A 1 34.47 11.84 -46.85
N THR A 2 33.79 11.14 -45.94
CA THR A 2 33.99 11.06 -44.47
C THR A 2 33.75 12.34 -43.69
N ASN A 3 32.60 12.40 -43.00
CA ASN A 3 32.47 13.07 -41.72
C ASN A 3 31.59 12.25 -40.79
N ILE A 4 32.17 11.99 -39.62
CA ILE A 4 31.58 11.39 -38.43
C ILE A 4 30.61 12.41 -37.83
N ILE A 5 29.39 12.02 -37.46
CA ILE A 5 28.50 12.83 -36.63
C ILE A 5 28.06 12.01 -35.41
N SER A 6 28.50 12.55 -34.27
CA SER A 6 28.09 12.32 -32.90
C SER A 6 26.56 12.35 -32.72
N SER A 7 26.00 11.33 -32.04
CA SER A 7 24.63 11.37 -31.52
C SER A 7 24.65 11.71 -30.03
N SER A 8 24.51 12.99 -29.74
CA SER A 8 24.18 13.49 -28.42
C SER A 8 22.65 13.57 -28.22
N SER A 9 22.23 13.36 -26.97
CA SER A 9 20.98 13.85 -26.38
C SER A 9 19.66 13.19 -26.82
N ILE A 10 19.28 12.11 -26.13
CA ILE A 10 17.87 11.80 -25.88
C ILE A 10 17.66 11.66 -24.37
N SER A 11 17.02 12.67 -23.79
CA SER A 11 16.50 12.73 -22.43
C SER A 11 15.40 11.67 -22.25
N PRO A 12 15.41 10.82 -21.21
CA PRO A 12 14.26 9.99 -20.90
C PRO A 12 13.30 10.79 -20.01
N LEU A 13 12.29 11.40 -20.64
CA LEU A 13 11.09 11.85 -19.96
C LEU A 13 10.35 10.60 -19.42
N ILE A 14 10.52 10.36 -18.12
CA ILE A 14 9.54 9.87 -17.16
C ILE A 14 8.19 9.50 -17.79
N CYS A 15 7.95 8.19 -17.96
CA CYS A 15 6.62 7.62 -18.16
C CYS A 15 6.26 6.75 -16.96
N PHE A 16 5.89 7.40 -15.85
CA PHE A 16 5.04 6.77 -14.84
C PHE A 16 3.59 6.86 -15.34
N PHE A 17 3.15 5.87 -16.10
CA PHE A 17 1.74 5.69 -16.38
C PHE A 17 1.05 5.17 -15.12
N VAL A 18 0.57 6.11 -14.30
CA VAL A 18 -0.56 5.86 -13.41
C VAL A 18 -1.78 5.82 -14.31
N PHE A 19 -2.37 4.65 -14.53
CA PHE A 19 -3.67 4.54 -15.18
C PHE A 19 -4.74 5.13 -14.25
N PHE A 20 -4.95 6.44 -14.32
CA PHE A 20 -6.26 7.01 -14.08
C PHE A 20 -7.08 6.79 -15.35
N PHE A 21 -8.16 6.03 -15.26
CA PHE A 21 -9.22 6.09 -16.28
C PHE A 21 -9.85 7.48 -16.20
N TRP A 22 -9.28 8.43 -16.93
CA TRP A 22 -9.90 9.72 -17.25
C TRP A 22 -10.46 9.64 -18.65
N LEU A 23 -11.77 9.43 -18.77
CA LEU A 23 -12.49 9.67 -20.02
C LEU A 23 -12.96 11.12 -20.02
N GLY A 24 -12.22 11.93 -20.80
CA GLY A 24 -12.73 12.94 -21.74
C GLY A 24 -13.70 14.02 -21.24
N HIS A 25 -13.25 15.28 -21.34
CA HIS A 25 -14.10 16.47 -21.36
C HIS A 25 -15.18 16.39 -22.45
N GLY A 26 -16.43 16.60 -22.06
CA GLY A 26 -17.54 16.82 -22.98
C GLY A 26 -18.78 17.32 -22.26
N GLY A 27 -18.89 18.63 -22.07
CA GLY A 27 -20.15 19.34 -21.80
C GLY A 27 -20.79 19.11 -20.42
N ALA A 28 -21.47 20.14 -19.93
CA ALA A 28 -22.28 20.06 -18.72
C ALA A 28 -23.47 19.11 -18.92
N GLN A 29 -23.29 17.82 -18.62
CA GLN A 29 -24.38 16.88 -18.36
C GLN A 29 -23.99 16.04 -17.14
N GLY A 30 -24.80 16.13 -16.08
CA GLY A 30 -24.62 15.32 -14.89
C GLY A 30 -24.62 13.84 -15.28
N ILE A 31 -23.54 13.13 -14.96
CA ILE A 31 -23.45 11.69 -15.13
C ILE A 31 -24.43 11.07 -14.12
N GLN A 32 -25.65 10.82 -14.58
CA GLN A 32 -26.63 10.04 -13.87
C GLN A 32 -26.21 8.58 -14.03
N HIS A 33 -25.44 8.05 -13.07
CA HIS A 33 -25.19 6.61 -13.01
C HIS A 33 -26.54 5.88 -12.96
N SER A 34 -26.78 4.96 -13.91
CA SER A 34 -28.04 4.22 -13.96
C SER A 34 -28.17 3.34 -12.70
N ALA A 35 -29.35 3.33 -12.09
CA ALA A 35 -29.62 2.56 -10.87
C ALA A 35 -29.27 1.05 -11.00
N ALA A 36 -29.35 0.50 -12.22
CA ALA A 36 -28.97 -0.88 -12.52
C ALA A 36 -27.45 -1.14 -12.40
N ALA A 37 -26.61 -0.20 -12.81
CA ALA A 37 -25.15 -0.33 -12.69
C ALA A 37 -24.67 -0.20 -11.24
N ILE A 38 -25.32 0.66 -10.46
CA ILE A 38 -25.09 0.81 -9.00
C ILE A 38 -25.39 -0.52 -8.29
N ASN A 39 -26.53 -1.14 -8.60
CA ASN A 39 -26.93 -2.43 -8.04
C ASN A 39 -25.97 -3.58 -8.38
N GLY A 40 -25.33 -3.55 -9.56
CA GLY A 40 -24.36 -4.56 -9.97
C GLY A 40 -23.05 -4.50 -9.17
N ALA A 41 -22.49 -3.30 -8.99
CA ALA A 41 -21.25 -3.12 -8.24
C ALA A 41 -21.41 -3.45 -6.76
N ASP A 42 -22.52 -3.04 -6.14
CA ASP A 42 -22.79 -3.35 -4.73
C ASP A 42 -22.99 -4.85 -4.52
N LYS A 43 -23.68 -5.53 -5.44
CA LYS A 43 -23.81 -6.99 -5.40
C LYS A 43 -22.44 -7.68 -5.45
N ILE A 44 -21.54 -7.27 -6.35
CA ILE A 44 -20.19 -7.83 -6.45
C ILE A 44 -19.41 -7.61 -5.16
N ARG A 45 -19.44 -6.39 -4.58
CA ARG A 45 -18.76 -6.09 -3.31
C ARG A 45 -19.29 -6.96 -2.17
N SER A 46 -20.61 -7.09 -2.05
CA SER A 46 -21.23 -7.92 -1.01
C SER A 46 -20.89 -9.39 -1.18
N GLN A 47 -20.92 -9.92 -2.41
CA GLN A 47 -20.54 -11.31 -2.70
C GLN A 47 -19.06 -11.58 -2.41
N PHE A 48 -18.18 -10.65 -2.79
CA PHE A 48 -16.76 -10.77 -2.52
C PHE A 48 -16.47 -10.70 -1.02
N LEU A 49 -17.09 -9.77 -0.29
CA LEU A 49 -16.98 -9.69 1.16
C LEU A 49 -17.54 -10.96 1.85
N HIS A 50 -18.62 -11.51 1.33
CA HIS A 50 -19.17 -12.77 1.82
C HIS A 50 -18.19 -13.93 1.60
N LEU A 51 -17.61 -14.06 0.39
CA LEU A 51 -16.57 -15.04 0.08
C LEU A 51 -15.36 -14.92 1.03
N LEU A 52 -14.91 -13.68 1.27
CA LEU A 52 -13.82 -13.40 2.20
C LEU A 52 -14.17 -13.88 3.62
N ARG A 53 -15.41 -13.69 4.08
CA ARG A 53 -15.81 -14.13 5.43
C ARG A 53 -15.94 -15.64 5.57
N THR A 54 -16.51 -16.33 4.57
CA THR A 54 -16.80 -17.78 4.67
C THR A 54 -15.57 -18.67 4.54
N ARG A 55 -14.48 -18.13 3.99
CA ARG A 55 -13.21 -18.86 3.79
C ARG A 55 -12.20 -18.70 4.91
N ARG A 56 -12.57 -18.02 6.00
CA ARG A 56 -11.66 -17.72 7.12
C ARG A 56 -12.16 -18.35 8.42
N SER A 57 -11.21 -18.65 9.31
CA SER A 57 -11.47 -18.97 10.72
C SER A 57 -12.27 -17.84 11.39
N PRO A 58 -12.90 -18.08 12.57
CA PRO A 58 -13.73 -17.08 13.24
C PRO A 58 -13.03 -15.73 13.39
N GLN A 59 -13.79 -14.64 13.18
CA GLN A 59 -13.24 -13.28 13.27
C GLN A 59 -12.64 -13.03 14.65
N VAL A 60 -11.42 -12.53 14.67
CA VAL A 60 -10.76 -12.05 15.89
C VAL A 60 -11.15 -10.59 16.14
N PRO A 61 -11.19 -10.14 17.41
CA PRO A 61 -11.30 -8.72 17.71
C PRO A 61 -10.15 -7.95 17.04
N LEU A 62 -10.47 -6.78 16.48
CA LEU A 62 -9.46 -5.90 15.90
C LEU A 62 -8.65 -5.28 17.04
N THR A 63 -7.40 -5.70 17.22
CA THR A 63 -6.51 -5.21 18.27
C THR A 63 -5.24 -4.61 17.69
N VAL A 64 -4.67 -3.66 18.42
CA VAL A 64 -3.43 -2.96 18.06
C VAL A 64 -2.37 -3.28 19.09
N GLU A 65 -1.24 -3.78 18.62
CA GLU A 65 -0.08 -4.11 19.43
C GLU A 65 1.09 -3.21 19.02
N PRO A 66 1.58 -2.31 19.89
CA PRO A 66 2.71 -1.44 19.56
C PRO A 66 3.97 -2.25 19.20
N SER A 67 4.71 -1.82 18.18
CA SER A 67 5.97 -2.44 17.78
C SER A 67 7.09 -1.40 17.60
N LYS A 68 8.32 -1.89 17.45
CA LYS A 68 9.49 -1.04 17.20
C LYS A 68 9.79 -1.01 15.69
N PRO A 69 10.43 0.05 15.18
CA PRO A 69 10.92 0.07 13.81
C PRO A 69 11.82 -1.14 13.52
N VAL A 70 11.63 -1.75 12.35
CA VAL A 70 12.42 -2.90 11.91
C VAL A 70 13.83 -2.44 11.53
N ARG A 71 14.85 -2.98 12.21
CA ARG A 71 16.26 -2.61 11.95
C ARG A 71 16.86 -3.32 10.74
N HIS A 72 16.43 -4.56 10.50
CA HIS A 72 16.92 -5.41 9.42
C HIS A 72 15.74 -6.01 8.66
N PRO A 73 15.09 -5.23 7.78
CA PRO A 73 13.92 -5.70 7.03
C PRO A 73 14.30 -6.88 6.13
N LEU A 74 13.48 -7.92 6.14
CA LEU A 74 13.67 -9.06 5.24
C LEU A 74 13.21 -8.66 3.83
N PHE A 75 14.16 -8.59 2.91
CA PHE A 75 13.90 -8.52 1.47
C PHE A 75 14.09 -9.91 0.88
N GLN A 76 13.10 -10.40 0.16
CA GLN A 76 13.17 -11.69 -0.52
C GLN A 76 13.79 -11.58 -1.91
N GLN A 77 13.95 -10.34 -2.40
CA GLN A 77 14.64 -10.05 -3.65
C GLN A 77 16.16 -10.15 -3.46
N VAL A 78 16.83 -10.82 -4.39
CA VAL A 78 18.29 -10.95 -4.44
C VAL A 78 18.80 -10.38 -5.78
N PRO A 79 19.76 -9.44 -5.78
CA PRO A 79 20.35 -8.79 -4.60
C PRO A 79 19.34 -7.89 -3.86
N THR A 80 19.61 -7.65 -2.57
CA THR A 80 18.78 -6.77 -1.73
C THR A 80 18.68 -5.39 -2.37
N PRO A 81 17.46 -4.89 -2.64
CA PRO A 81 17.30 -3.57 -3.24
C PRO A 81 17.65 -2.49 -2.21
N THR A 82 18.44 -1.50 -2.62
CA THR A 82 18.94 -0.45 -1.74
C THR A 82 18.38 0.94 -2.06
N PHE A 83 17.88 1.14 -3.29
CA PHE A 83 17.49 2.47 -3.77
C PHE A 83 16.47 2.40 -4.91
N SER A 84 15.59 3.39 -4.98
CA SER A 84 14.66 3.61 -6.09
C SER A 84 14.64 5.08 -6.48
N ASP A 85 15.21 5.40 -7.64
CA ASP A 85 15.21 6.77 -8.18
C ASP A 85 13.79 7.32 -8.37
N ALA A 86 12.89 6.46 -8.84
CA ALA A 86 11.49 6.77 -9.01
C ALA A 86 10.79 7.20 -7.71
N MET A 87 11.02 6.48 -6.61
CA MET A 87 10.38 6.79 -5.33
C MET A 87 11.02 8.01 -4.68
N GLU A 88 12.33 8.18 -4.80
CA GLU A 88 13.06 9.33 -4.26
C GLU A 88 12.77 10.62 -5.04
N SER A 89 12.46 10.50 -6.33
CA SER A 89 12.00 11.61 -7.17
C SER A 89 10.58 12.07 -6.85
N CYS A 90 9.86 11.39 -5.94
CA CYS A 90 8.53 11.83 -5.52
C CYS A 90 8.60 13.21 -4.84
N PRO A 91 7.87 14.23 -5.33
CA PRO A 91 7.97 15.59 -4.79
C PRO A 91 7.68 15.65 -3.28
N LYS A 92 8.63 16.23 -2.54
CA LYS A 92 8.52 16.52 -1.10
C LYS A 92 8.25 18.01 -0.92
N ALA A 93 7.49 18.39 0.10
CA ALA A 93 7.39 19.81 0.49
C ALA A 93 8.75 20.30 1.02
N ASP A 94 9.07 21.56 0.75
CA ASP A 94 10.31 22.18 1.27
C ASP A 94 10.20 22.39 2.78
N ILE A 95 10.69 21.41 3.53
CA ILE A 95 10.67 21.38 4.99
C ILE A 95 12.09 21.12 5.48
N LYS A 96 12.65 22.14 6.15
CA LYS A 96 13.95 22.01 6.82
C LYS A 96 13.93 20.85 7.82
N ASN A 97 14.97 20.02 7.77
CA ASN A 97 15.15 18.85 8.62
C ASN A 97 13.93 17.90 8.66
N LEU A 98 13.31 17.63 7.50
CA LEU A 98 12.08 16.83 7.40
C LEU A 98 12.10 15.57 8.28
N LYS A 99 13.18 14.79 8.26
CA LYS A 99 13.30 13.54 9.05
C LYS A 99 13.09 13.74 10.55
N GLU A 100 13.56 14.84 11.13
CA GLU A 100 13.38 15.16 12.55
C GLU A 100 11.93 15.54 12.87
N ARG A 101 11.21 16.06 11.88
CA ARG A 101 9.81 16.50 11.99
C ARG A 101 8.80 15.40 11.71
N LEU A 102 9.25 14.25 11.20
CA LEU A 102 8.40 13.08 11.00
C LEU A 102 8.19 12.33 12.32
N LYS A 103 6.93 11.98 12.57
CA LYS A 103 6.50 11.03 13.58
C LYS A 103 6.33 9.69 12.89
N GLU A 104 7.04 8.68 13.40
CA GLU A 104 6.91 7.30 12.97
C GLU A 104 6.14 6.48 14.01
N GLU A 105 5.12 5.76 13.58
CA GLU A 105 4.40 4.77 14.38
C GLU A 105 4.61 3.39 13.73
N ASN A 106 4.97 2.40 14.55
CA ASN A 106 5.01 1.00 14.12
C ASN A 106 4.12 0.20 15.08
N PHE A 107 3.27 -0.64 14.53
CA PHE A 107 2.41 -1.53 15.31
C PHE A 107 1.98 -2.73 14.47
N TYR A 108 1.47 -3.74 15.15
CA TYR A 108 0.75 -4.84 14.55
C TYR A 108 -0.75 -4.64 14.72
N LEU A 109 -1.50 -4.78 13.62
CA LEU A 109 -2.96 -4.87 13.63
C LEU A 109 -3.35 -6.33 13.48
N HIS A 110 -4.06 -6.90 14.45
CA HIS A 110 -4.51 -8.29 14.37
C HIS A 110 -5.81 -8.36 13.56
N THR A 111 -5.73 -8.90 12.34
CA THR A 111 -6.82 -8.94 11.35
C THR A 111 -7.50 -10.30 11.24
N GLU A 112 -6.79 -11.36 11.64
CA GLU A 112 -7.25 -12.74 11.75
C GLU A 112 -6.33 -13.53 12.72
N ALA A 113 -6.71 -14.76 13.05
CA ALA A 113 -5.88 -15.63 13.87
C ALA A 113 -4.63 -16.13 13.12
N GLY A 114 -3.54 -16.35 13.87
CA GLY A 114 -2.29 -16.89 13.34
C GLY A 114 -1.30 -15.82 12.89
N GLU A 115 -0.08 -16.25 12.56
CA GLU A 115 1.04 -15.33 12.28
C GLU A 115 0.80 -14.43 11.08
N GLN A 116 0.22 -14.98 10.02
CA GLN A 116 -0.12 -14.18 8.85
C GLN A 116 -1.22 -13.17 9.17
N GLY A 117 -2.07 -13.38 10.17
CA GLY A 117 -3.08 -12.40 10.60
C GLY A 117 -2.56 -11.22 11.42
N ARG A 118 -1.28 -11.25 11.80
CA ARG A 118 -0.62 -10.13 12.46
C ARG A 118 -0.09 -9.16 11.41
N LEU A 119 -0.83 -8.10 11.09
CA LEU A 119 -0.50 -7.12 10.04
C LEU A 119 0.52 -6.09 10.53
N PRO A 120 1.76 -6.07 10.02
CA PRO A 120 2.74 -5.04 10.32
C PRO A 120 2.35 -3.74 9.62
N VAL A 121 2.25 -2.67 10.38
CA VAL A 121 1.87 -1.34 9.90
C VAL A 121 2.95 -0.34 10.29
N LEU A 122 3.38 0.45 9.32
CA LEU A 122 4.27 1.59 9.49
C LEU A 122 3.54 2.86 9.05
N ILE A 123 3.47 3.86 9.91
CA ILE A 123 2.86 5.16 9.61
C ILE A 123 3.90 6.25 9.75
N LEU A 124 4.03 7.10 8.72
CA LEU A 124 4.74 8.38 8.79
C LEU A 124 3.75 9.54 8.69
N SER A 125 3.91 10.51 9.59
CA SER A 125 3.13 11.75 9.61
C SER A 125 3.99 12.90 10.11
N LEU A 126 3.60 14.14 9.79
CA LEU A 126 4.28 15.34 10.32
C LEU A 126 3.84 15.62 11.77
N LYS A 127 4.79 15.85 12.70
CA LYS A 127 4.54 16.08 14.14
C LYS A 127 3.68 17.31 14.42
N ASP A 128 3.97 18.43 13.77
CA ASP A 128 3.40 19.75 14.10
C ASP A 128 2.27 20.16 13.15
N SER A 129 1.50 19.19 12.66
CA SER A 129 0.39 19.50 11.74
C SER A 129 -0.66 20.35 12.44
N LYS A 130 -1.08 21.43 11.78
CA LYS A 130 -2.21 22.27 12.23
C LYS A 130 -3.57 21.63 11.90
N GLN A 131 -3.59 20.59 11.08
CA GLN A 131 -4.83 19.93 10.66
C GLN A 131 -5.30 18.95 11.74
N LYS A 132 -6.53 19.13 12.21
CA LYS A 132 -7.16 18.20 13.17
C LYS A 132 -7.41 16.82 12.56
N ARG A 133 -7.76 16.75 11.28
CA ARG A 133 -7.99 15.52 10.51
C ARG A 133 -7.34 15.62 9.13
N ARG A 134 -6.47 14.67 8.82
CA ARG A 134 -5.64 14.65 7.62
C ARG A 134 -6.11 13.59 6.63
N PRO A 135 -5.86 13.78 5.33
CA PRO A 135 -6.02 12.70 4.37
C PRO A 135 -4.98 11.61 4.64
N ALA A 136 -5.34 10.36 4.39
CA ALA A 136 -4.48 9.20 4.56
C ALA A 136 -4.23 8.50 3.22
N VAL A 137 -3.02 7.97 3.02
CA VAL A 137 -2.68 7.15 1.85
C VAL A 137 -1.95 5.90 2.29
N VAL A 138 -2.49 4.73 1.95
CA VAL A 138 -1.87 3.43 2.17
C VAL A 138 -1.07 3.04 0.94
N PHE A 139 0.20 2.67 1.14
CA PHE A 139 1.14 2.22 0.12
C PHE A 139 1.42 0.73 0.26
N LEU A 140 1.22 0.00 -0.84
CA LEU A 140 1.58 -1.41 -0.96
C LEU A 140 2.89 -1.56 -1.74
N HIS A 141 3.82 -2.33 -1.17
CA HIS A 141 5.10 -2.64 -1.80
C HIS A 141 4.94 -3.71 -2.90
N SER A 142 5.92 -3.80 -3.80
CA SER A 142 5.95 -4.87 -4.81
C SER A 142 6.31 -6.23 -4.24
N THR A 143 6.18 -7.25 -5.09
CA THR A 143 6.69 -8.61 -4.85
C THR A 143 8.12 -8.59 -4.32
N ASN A 144 8.38 -9.46 -3.34
CA ASN A 144 9.69 -9.71 -2.73
C ASN A 144 10.31 -8.53 -1.94
N LYS A 145 9.56 -7.44 -1.74
CA LYS A 145 9.96 -6.29 -0.91
C LYS A 145 9.18 -6.30 0.42
N ASN A 146 9.16 -5.16 1.12
CA ASN A 146 8.51 -4.97 2.42
C ASN A 146 8.03 -3.52 2.57
N LYS A 147 7.30 -3.21 3.64
CA LYS A 147 6.77 -1.87 3.93
C LYS A 147 7.86 -0.80 4.07
N GLU A 148 9.08 -1.16 4.49
CA GLU A 148 10.20 -0.22 4.59
C GLU A 148 10.68 0.24 3.22
N TRP A 149 10.51 -0.58 2.17
CA TRP A 149 10.87 -0.22 0.80
C TRP A 149 10.21 1.07 0.31
N VAL A 150 8.93 1.26 0.66
CA VAL A 150 8.15 2.42 0.20
C VAL A 150 8.36 3.67 1.05
N ARG A 151 9.30 3.65 2.02
CA ARG A 151 9.59 4.78 2.91
C ARG A 151 9.81 6.11 2.18
N PRO A 152 10.53 6.20 1.04
CA PRO A 152 10.68 7.48 0.33
C PRO A 152 9.32 8.10 -0.07
N LEU A 153 8.35 7.27 -0.47
CA LEU A 153 6.99 7.72 -0.76
C LEU A 153 6.28 8.18 0.51
N LEU A 154 6.45 7.45 1.62
CA LEU A 154 5.86 7.84 2.90
C LEU A 154 6.38 9.20 3.39
N GLU A 155 7.69 9.45 3.29
CA GLU A 155 8.28 10.75 3.60
C GLU A 155 7.71 11.86 2.70
N ALA A 156 7.64 11.60 1.39
CA ALA A 156 7.12 12.56 0.42
C ALA A 156 5.66 12.93 0.68
N TYR A 157 4.81 11.96 1.01
CA TYR A 157 3.40 12.21 1.33
C TYR A 157 3.23 12.83 2.72
N ALA A 158 3.98 12.38 3.72
CA ALA A 158 3.94 12.97 5.06
C ALA A 158 4.36 14.44 5.06
N SER A 159 5.36 14.81 4.24
CA SER A 159 5.78 16.20 4.05
C SER A 159 4.68 17.10 3.48
N ARG A 160 3.72 16.52 2.76
CA ARG A 160 2.57 17.21 2.15
C ARG A 160 1.30 17.07 2.99
N GLU A 161 1.44 16.92 4.30
CA GLU A 161 0.33 16.84 5.26
C GLU A 161 -0.55 15.58 5.17
N TYR A 162 -0.12 14.52 4.49
CA TYR A 162 -0.82 13.22 4.54
C TYR A 162 -0.40 12.40 5.76
N ILE A 163 -1.27 11.51 6.22
CA ILE A 163 -0.86 10.37 7.05
C ILE A 163 -0.52 9.25 6.07
N ALA A 164 0.76 8.95 5.92
CA ALA A 164 1.24 7.97 4.95
C ALA A 164 1.47 6.62 5.66
N ILE A 165 0.86 5.56 5.15
CA ILE A 165 0.85 4.23 5.77
C ILE A 165 1.48 3.23 4.80
N ALA A 166 2.26 2.28 5.30
CA ALA A 166 2.67 1.09 4.57
C ALA A 166 2.40 -0.16 5.40
N ILE A 167 2.17 -1.28 4.72
CA ILE A 167 1.97 -2.59 5.34
C ILE A 167 2.83 -3.65 4.70
N ASP A 168 3.16 -4.70 5.44
CA ASP A 168 3.70 -5.93 4.85
C ASP A 168 2.54 -6.79 4.34
N SER A 169 2.51 -7.01 3.03
CA SER A 169 1.59 -7.97 2.41
C SER A 169 1.81 -9.38 2.96
N ARG A 170 0.83 -10.27 2.79
CA ARG A 170 0.97 -11.67 3.21
C ARG A 170 2.26 -12.29 2.67
N TYR A 171 2.95 -13.04 3.53
CA TYR A 171 4.20 -13.73 3.23
C TYR A 171 5.40 -12.84 2.83
N HIS A 172 5.39 -11.55 3.20
CA HIS A 172 6.48 -10.60 2.97
C HIS A 172 6.94 -9.90 4.24
N GLY A 173 8.12 -9.27 4.22
CA GLY A 173 8.62 -8.44 5.32
C GLY A 173 8.62 -9.18 6.66
N GLU A 174 8.00 -8.60 7.68
CA GLU A 174 7.90 -9.24 9.01
C GLU A 174 6.98 -10.47 9.04
N ARG A 175 6.21 -10.71 7.96
CA ARG A 175 5.37 -11.91 7.77
C ARG A 175 6.08 -13.00 6.95
N ALA A 176 7.36 -12.83 6.63
CA ALA A 176 8.18 -13.84 5.96
C ALA A 176 9.24 -14.40 6.92
N HIS A 177 9.59 -15.68 6.74
CA HIS A 177 10.61 -16.34 7.56
C HIS A 177 11.95 -16.51 6.83
N ASN A 178 11.92 -16.51 5.50
CA ASN A 178 13.07 -16.73 4.64
C ASN A 178 12.84 -16.15 3.24
N LEU A 179 13.86 -16.22 2.38
CA LEU A 179 13.82 -15.68 1.02
C LEU A 179 12.73 -16.31 0.13
N THR A 180 12.34 -17.56 0.40
CA THR A 180 11.40 -18.30 -0.45
C THR A 180 9.96 -18.27 0.06
N THR A 181 9.70 -17.69 1.23
CA THR A 181 8.39 -17.78 1.92
C THR A 181 7.20 -17.41 1.02
N TYR A 182 7.28 -16.29 0.31
CA TYR A 182 6.26 -15.88 -0.67
C TYR A 182 6.06 -16.89 -1.81
N ARG A 183 7.17 -17.35 -2.41
CA ARG A 183 7.15 -18.30 -3.52
C ARG A 183 6.58 -19.64 -3.07
N ASP A 184 6.97 -20.11 -1.90
CA ASP A 184 6.53 -21.38 -1.35
C ASP A 184 5.04 -21.32 -1.00
N ALA A 185 4.55 -20.19 -0.48
CA ALA A 185 3.12 -19.94 -0.29
C ALA A 185 2.35 -19.94 -1.62
N LEU A 186 2.89 -19.31 -2.67
CA LEU A 186 2.30 -19.29 -4.01
C LEU A 186 2.22 -20.69 -4.61
N VAL A 187 3.31 -21.46 -4.56
CA VAL A 187 3.35 -22.84 -5.07
C VAL A 187 2.40 -23.74 -4.28
N SER A 188 2.39 -23.62 -2.95
CA SER A 188 1.46 -24.35 -2.09
C SER A 188 0.00 -24.06 -2.43
N SER A 189 -0.36 -22.78 -2.63
CA SER A 189 -1.71 -22.37 -3.03
C SER A 189 -2.12 -22.95 -4.38
N TRP A 190 -1.21 -22.91 -5.37
CA TRP A 190 -1.45 -23.50 -6.68
C TRP A 190 -1.67 -25.02 -6.62
N ILE A 191 -0.84 -25.75 -5.85
CA ILE A 191 -0.91 -27.21 -5.75
C ILE A 191 -2.20 -27.65 -5.05
N LYS A 192 -2.55 -27.00 -3.92
CA LYS A 192 -3.66 -27.45 -3.09
C LYS A 192 -5.01 -26.94 -3.57
N GLY A 193 -5.06 -25.75 -4.17
CA GLY A 193 -6.29 -25.10 -4.61
C GLY A 193 -7.29 -24.79 -3.49
N ASP A 194 -6.90 -24.96 -2.22
CA ASP A 194 -7.75 -24.83 -1.04
C ASP A 194 -7.55 -23.50 -0.29
N THR A 195 -6.42 -22.83 -0.51
CA THR A 195 -6.21 -21.46 -0.08
C THR A 195 -6.76 -20.52 -1.14
N MET A 196 -7.51 -19.50 -0.72
CA MET A 196 -7.68 -18.31 -1.56
C MET A 196 -6.28 -17.84 -1.99
N PRO A 197 -6.08 -17.30 -3.21
CA PRO A 197 -4.82 -16.64 -3.52
C PRO A 197 -4.51 -15.69 -2.36
N PHE A 198 -3.34 -15.82 -1.74
CA PHE A 198 -2.93 -15.01 -0.58
C PHE A 198 -3.05 -13.48 -0.84
N LEU A 199 -3.21 -13.08 -2.10
CA LEU A 199 -3.64 -11.74 -2.52
C LEU A 199 -4.95 -11.31 -1.84
N PHE A 200 -5.94 -12.20 -1.78
CA PHE A 200 -7.20 -11.96 -1.09
C PHE A 200 -7.05 -11.92 0.43
N ASP A 201 -6.04 -12.62 0.97
CA ASP A 201 -5.31 -12.39 2.22
C ASP A 201 -5.13 -10.91 2.56
N THR A 202 -4.33 -10.27 1.73
CA THR A 202 -3.99 -8.86 1.86
C THR A 202 -5.21 -7.96 1.66
N VAL A 203 -6.17 -8.32 0.79
CA VAL A 203 -7.41 -7.53 0.65
C VAL A 203 -8.23 -7.52 1.94
N TRP A 204 -8.30 -8.66 2.65
CA TRP A 204 -8.92 -8.70 3.97
C TRP A 204 -8.20 -7.82 4.99
N ASP A 205 -6.86 -7.85 4.98
CA ASP A 205 -6.05 -6.95 5.82
C ASP A 205 -6.36 -5.48 5.55
N LEU A 206 -6.51 -5.09 4.28
CA LEU A 206 -6.84 -3.73 3.88
C LEU A 206 -8.24 -3.30 4.34
N ILE A 207 -9.21 -4.20 4.33
CA ILE A 207 -10.55 -3.94 4.89
C ILE A 207 -10.44 -3.68 6.40
N LYS A 208 -9.70 -4.53 7.14
CA LYS A 208 -9.50 -4.36 8.58
C LYS A 208 -8.66 -3.13 8.92
N LEU A 209 -7.68 -2.80 8.09
CA LEU A 209 -6.92 -1.57 8.19
C LEU A 209 -7.85 -0.36 7.98
N ALA A 210 -8.74 -0.39 7.00
CA ALA A 210 -9.72 0.68 6.80
C ALA A 210 -10.65 0.84 8.02
N ASP A 211 -11.13 -0.25 8.62
CA ASP A 211 -11.90 -0.22 9.88
C ASP A 211 -11.11 0.49 10.99
N TYR A 212 -9.81 0.21 11.12
CA TYR A 212 -8.94 0.88 12.08
C TYR A 212 -8.71 2.37 11.75
N LEU A 213 -8.38 2.69 10.50
CA LEU A 213 -8.06 4.06 10.08
C LEU A 213 -9.28 4.98 10.16
N THR A 214 -10.49 4.48 9.92
CA THR A 214 -11.73 5.27 10.03
C THR A 214 -12.09 5.64 11.48
N GLN A 215 -11.58 4.90 12.45
CA GLN A 215 -11.77 5.18 13.88
C GLN A 215 -10.71 6.14 14.44
N ARG A 216 -9.60 6.35 13.74
CA ARG A 216 -8.53 7.26 14.16
C ARG A 216 -9.00 8.72 14.14
N LYS A 217 -8.72 9.44 15.23
CA LYS A 217 -9.18 10.84 15.41
C LYS A 217 -8.44 11.84 14.52
N ASP A 218 -7.22 11.51 14.10
CA ASP A 218 -6.32 12.31 13.27
C ASP A 218 -6.50 12.07 11.76
N ILE A 219 -7.31 11.08 11.36
CA ILE A 219 -7.61 10.77 9.96
C ILE A 219 -9.02 11.27 9.60
N ASP A 220 -9.16 11.81 8.39
CA ASP A 220 -10.46 12.07 7.79
C ASP A 220 -10.98 10.79 7.08
N PRO A 221 -12.06 10.14 7.58
CA PRO A 221 -12.55 8.88 7.02
C PRO A 221 -13.08 9.02 5.59
N LYS A 222 -13.34 10.24 5.10
CA LYS A 222 -13.76 10.50 3.72
C LYS A 222 -12.59 10.68 2.75
N ARG A 223 -11.34 10.70 3.25
CA ARG A 223 -10.13 10.96 2.47
C ARG A 223 -9.04 9.92 2.75
N ILE A 224 -9.38 8.65 2.55
CA ILE A 224 -8.45 7.52 2.61
C ILE A 224 -8.25 6.98 1.20
N GLY A 225 -7.01 7.04 0.70
CA GLY A 225 -6.60 6.44 -0.57
C GLY A 225 -5.72 5.21 -0.34
N ILE A 226 -5.69 4.32 -1.33
CA ILE A 226 -4.79 3.16 -1.39
C ILE A 226 -4.09 3.19 -2.75
N THR A 227 -2.80 2.91 -2.77
CA THR A 227 -1.97 2.81 -3.98
C THR A 227 -0.83 1.82 -3.74
N GLY A 228 -0.10 1.46 -4.80
CA GLY A 228 1.03 0.57 -4.67
C GLY A 228 1.85 0.40 -5.94
N GLU A 229 2.91 -0.37 -5.83
CA GLU A 229 3.83 -0.70 -6.92
C GLU A 229 3.70 -2.18 -7.30
N SER A 230 3.49 -2.48 -8.59
CA SER A 230 3.45 -3.85 -9.12
C SER A 230 2.40 -4.70 -8.39
N LEU A 231 2.79 -5.73 -7.61
CA LEU A 231 1.91 -6.51 -6.73
C LEU A 231 0.97 -5.64 -5.88
N GLY A 232 1.45 -4.46 -5.46
CA GLY A 232 0.69 -3.55 -4.63
C GLY A 232 -0.36 -2.72 -5.37
N GLY A 233 -0.33 -2.65 -6.70
CA GLY A 233 -1.34 -1.94 -7.51
C GLY A 233 -2.50 -2.85 -7.86
#